data_AF-A0A6L7IE52-F1
#
_entry.id   AF-A0A6L7IE52-F1
#
_cell.length_a   1.000
_cell.length_b   1.000
_cell.length_c   1.000
_cell.angle_alpha   90.00
_cell.angle_beta   90.00
_cell.angle_gamma   90.00
#
_symmetry.space_group_name_H-M   'P 1'
#
loop_
_entity.id
_entity.type
_entity.pdbx_description
1 polymer ?
#
loop_
_entity_poly.entity_id
_entity_poly.type
_entity_poly.pdbx_seq_one_letter_code
_entity_poly.pdbx_strand_id
1 'polypeptide(L)'
;MKKVILVLLILAANIVYSQYKIYAFVGKKISVERVKSDDSFYLKYKNIYKVEQSFNDEIKADTIVFNSFTHMNQINYSIYDYAIIYVVKNDKGEIVHKRTYFTPIVLKETENGTDLK
;
A
#
# COMPACT_ATOMS: atom_id res chain seq x y z
N MET A 1 15.94 -29.67 -25.11
CA MET A 1 15.56 -28.34 -25.65
C MET A 1 14.13 -27.93 -25.29
N LYS A 2 13.08 -28.68 -25.67
CA LYS A 2 11.67 -28.31 -25.38
C LYS A 2 11.35 -28.07 -23.89
N LYS A 3 11.88 -28.91 -22.98
CA LYS A 3 11.69 -28.73 -21.52
C LYS A 3 12.37 -27.47 -20.95
N VAL A 4 13.51 -27.07 -21.51
CA VAL A 4 14.25 -25.86 -21.08
C VAL A 4 13.50 -24.60 -21.49
N ILE A 5 12.96 -24.59 -22.71
CA ILE A 5 12.12 -23.50 -23.21
C ILE A 5 10.85 -23.36 -22.35
N LEU A 6 10.23 -24.48 -21.96
CA LEU A 6 9.05 -24.46 -21.08
C LEU A 6 9.37 -23.86 -19.70
N VAL A 7 10.50 -24.22 -19.08
CA VAL A 7 10.93 -23.67 -17.79
C VAL A 7 11.20 -22.16 -17.90
N LEU A 8 11.85 -21.71 -18.97
CA LEU A 8 12.10 -20.28 -19.21
C LEU A 8 10.79 -19.49 -19.40
N LEU A 9 9.80 -20.06 -20.09
CA LEU A 9 8.48 -19.44 -20.25
C LEU A 9 7.71 -19.35 -18.93
N ILE A 10 7.75 -20.40 -18.10
CA ILE A 10 7.14 -20.38 -16.76
C ILE A 10 7.81 -19.33 -15.87
N LEU A 11 9.13 -19.21 -15.94
CA LEU A 11 9.87 -18.21 -15.16
C LEU A 11 9.51 -16.79 -15.62
N ALA A 12 9.49 -16.54 -16.93
CA ALA A 12 9.08 -15.26 -17.50
C ALA A 12 7.64 -14.90 -17.12
N ALA A 13 6.71 -15.85 -17.20
CA ALA A 13 5.31 -15.64 -16.80
C ALA A 13 5.18 -15.28 -15.32
N ASN A 14 5.94 -15.93 -14.42
CA ASN A 14 5.93 -15.62 -12.99
C ASN A 14 6.50 -14.22 -12.71
N ILE A 15 7.57 -13.82 -13.40
CA ILE A 15 8.15 -12.47 -13.28
C ILE A 15 7.13 -11.42 -13.70
N VAL A 16 6.49 -11.60 -14.86
CA VAL A 16 5.46 -10.68 -15.38
C VAL A 16 4.26 -10.64 -14.44
N TYR A 17 3.77 -11.79 -13.98
CA TYR A 17 2.65 -11.85 -13.03
C TYR A 17 2.96 -11.13 -11.70
N SER A 18 4.18 -11.30 -11.17
CA SER A 18 4.63 -10.62 -9.95
C SER A 18 4.65 -9.09 -10.07
N GLN A 19 4.86 -8.54 -11.28
CA GLN A 19 4.84 -7.09 -11.53
C GLN A 19 3.41 -6.50 -11.51
N TYR A 20 2.39 -7.32 -11.80
CA TYR A 20 0.98 -6.88 -11.78
C TYR A 20 0.25 -7.22 -10.48
N LYS A 21 0.85 -8.03 -9.61
CA LYS A 21 0.24 -8.42 -8.33
C LYS A 21 0.14 -7.21 -7.39
N ILE A 22 -1.06 -6.97 -6.91
CA ILE A 22 -1.36 -5.95 -5.89
C ILE A 22 -1.38 -6.65 -4.53
N TYR A 23 -0.67 -6.08 -3.57
CA TYR A 23 -0.69 -6.50 -2.18
C TYR A 23 -1.48 -5.47 -1.38
N ALA A 24 -2.33 -5.94 -0.47
CA ALA A 24 -3.16 -5.11 0.36
C ALA A 24 -2.86 -5.39 1.84
N PHE A 25 -2.93 -4.33 2.64
CA PHE A 25 -2.72 -4.37 4.08
C PHE A 25 -3.73 -3.49 4.78
N VAL A 26 -4.20 -3.91 5.95
CA VAL A 26 -4.79 -2.99 6.94
C VAL A 26 -3.64 -2.39 7.73
N GLY A 27 -3.48 -1.08 7.63
CA GLY A 27 -2.47 -0.32 8.36
C GLY A 27 -3.08 0.57 9.42
N LYS A 28 -2.44 0.63 10.59
CA LYS A 28 -2.66 1.68 11.60
C LYS A 28 -1.63 2.79 11.42
N LYS A 29 -2.07 4.04 11.30
CA LYS A 29 -1.23 5.22 11.13
C LYS A 29 -0.25 5.35 12.30
N ILE A 30 1.03 5.46 11.97
CA ILE A 30 2.08 5.88 12.90
C ILE A 30 2.36 7.37 12.70
N SER A 31 2.66 7.77 11.46
CA SER A 31 2.86 9.18 11.11
C SER A 31 2.51 9.47 9.66
N VAL A 32 2.06 10.71 9.42
CA VAL A 32 1.83 11.26 8.08
C VAL A 32 2.39 12.67 8.10
N GLU A 33 3.47 12.90 7.34
CA GLU A 33 4.20 14.16 7.35
C GLU A 33 4.30 14.73 5.95
N ARG A 34 4.07 16.05 5.83
CA ARG A 34 4.30 16.75 4.56
C ARG A 34 5.80 16.86 4.33
N VAL A 35 6.27 16.40 3.19
CA VAL A 35 7.67 16.50 2.77
C VAL A 35 7.80 17.44 1.57
N LYS A 36 9.03 17.87 1.28
CA LYS A 36 9.30 18.70 0.10
C LYS A 36 8.86 17.95 -1.15
N SER A 37 7.95 18.56 -1.91
CA SER A 37 7.54 18.04 -3.21
C SER A 37 8.57 18.43 -4.25
N ASP A 38 8.85 17.51 -5.17
CA ASP A 38 9.68 17.75 -6.34
C ASP A 38 8.89 18.55 -7.41
N ASP A 39 7.56 18.54 -7.30
CA ASP A 39 6.61 19.22 -8.19
C ASP A 39 5.76 20.21 -7.38
N SER A 40 5.73 21.48 -7.81
CA SER A 40 4.99 22.56 -7.14
C SER A 40 3.47 22.39 -7.19
N PHE A 41 2.94 21.60 -8.13
CA PHE A 41 1.50 21.38 -8.29
C PHE A 41 0.92 20.33 -7.32
N TYR A 42 1.79 19.55 -6.67
CA TYR A 42 1.37 18.48 -5.75
C TYR A 42 1.93 18.68 -4.35
N LEU A 43 1.11 18.36 -3.35
CA LEU A 43 1.61 18.15 -2.00
C LEU A 43 2.07 16.70 -1.87
N LYS A 44 3.29 16.50 -1.38
CA LYS A 44 3.88 15.18 -1.12
C LYS A 44 3.84 14.90 0.38
N TYR A 45 3.38 13.72 0.74
CA TYR A 45 3.33 13.24 2.12
C TYR A 45 4.10 11.94 2.25
N LYS A 46 4.92 11.82 3.29
CA LYS A 46 5.51 10.56 3.72
C LYS A 46 4.57 9.93 4.76
N ASN A 47 4.13 8.72 4.46
CA ASN A 47 3.17 7.96 5.24
C ASN A 47 3.89 6.77 5.88
N ILE A 48 3.66 6.55 7.17
CA ILE A 48 4.20 5.42 7.93
C ILE A 48 3.02 4.76 8.66
N TYR A 49 2.80 3.48 8.39
CA TYR A 49 1.71 2.70 8.96
C TYR A 49 2.23 1.38 9.51
N LYS A 50 1.81 1.01 10.72
CA LYS A 50 2.00 -0.34 11.26
C LYS A 50 1.05 -1.30 10.56
N VAL A 51 1.52 -2.47 10.14
CA VAL A 51 0.64 -3.51 9.56
C VAL A 51 -0.11 -4.20 10.69
N GLU A 52 -1.44 -4.13 10.64
CA GLU A 52 -2.32 -4.85 11.55
C GLU A 52 -2.86 -6.14 10.90
N GLN A 53 -3.02 -6.14 9.57
CA GLN A 53 -3.41 -7.32 8.82
C GLN A 53 -2.80 -7.30 7.42
N SER A 54 -2.29 -8.45 6.97
CA SER A 54 -1.94 -8.70 5.57
C SER A 54 -2.99 -9.59 4.91
N PHE A 55 -3.34 -9.29 3.66
CA PHE A 55 -4.17 -10.16 2.82
C PHE A 55 -3.34 -11.09 1.94
N ASN A 56 -2.01 -11.13 2.12
CA ASN A 56 -1.11 -12.00 1.39
C ASN A 56 0.12 -12.42 2.22
N ASP A 57 0.57 -13.66 2.08
CA ASP A 57 1.69 -14.19 2.86
C ASP A 57 3.07 -13.85 2.28
N GLU A 58 3.14 -13.34 1.05
CA GLU A 58 4.41 -13.11 0.35
C GLU A 58 5.20 -11.93 0.90
N ILE A 59 4.52 -10.88 1.38
CA ILE A 59 5.16 -9.69 1.96
C ILE A 59 4.92 -9.72 3.45
N LYS A 60 5.98 -10.00 4.20
CA LYS A 60 6.01 -9.91 5.67
C LYS A 60 6.65 -8.59 6.05
N ALA A 61 5.85 -7.64 6.49
CA ALA A 61 6.31 -6.34 6.94
C ALA A 61 5.50 -5.92 8.17
N ASP A 62 6.17 -5.44 9.20
CA ASP A 62 5.50 -4.87 10.38
C ASP A 62 5.09 -3.42 10.16
N THR A 63 5.71 -2.76 9.17
CA THR A 63 5.48 -1.34 8.86
C THR A 63 5.56 -1.14 7.35
N ILE A 64 4.67 -0.30 6.82
CA ILE A 64 4.66 0.14 5.43
C ILE A 64 4.98 1.64 5.38
N VAL A 65 5.95 1.99 4.55
CA VAL A 65 6.38 3.37 4.32
C VAL A 65 6.18 3.73 2.85
N PHE A 66 5.49 4.83 2.58
CA PHE A 66 5.28 5.27 1.20
C PHE A 66 5.02 6.77 1.07
N ASN A 67 5.29 7.29 -0.12
CA ASN A 67 4.91 8.66 -0.47
C ASN A 67 3.52 8.66 -1.13
N SER A 68 2.63 9.52 -0.63
CA SER A 68 1.38 9.87 -1.31
C SER A 68 1.45 11.29 -1.83
N PHE A 69 0.67 11.59 -2.85
CA PHE A 69 0.61 12.92 -3.42
C PHE A 69 -0.85 13.31 -3.64
N THR A 70 -1.20 14.53 -3.25
CA THR A 70 -2.54 15.08 -3.43
C THR A 70 -2.45 16.39 -4.21
N HIS A 71 -3.40 16.58 -5.13
CA HIS A 71 -3.71 17.89 -5.66
C HIS A 71 -4.44 18.68 -4.58
N MET A 72 -3.84 19.79 -4.13
CA MET A 72 -4.50 20.84 -3.35
C MET A 72 -5.49 20.35 -2.28
N ASN A 73 -5.04 19.50 -1.35
CA ASN A 73 -5.77 19.05 -0.14
C ASN A 73 -6.98 18.10 -0.32
N GLN A 74 -7.17 17.46 -1.49
CA GLN A 74 -8.35 16.60 -1.69
C GLN A 74 -8.41 15.33 -0.80
N ILE A 75 -7.30 14.88 -0.21
CA ILE A 75 -7.30 13.70 0.67
C ILE A 75 -6.59 14.03 1.97
N ASN A 76 -7.36 14.12 3.05
CA ASN A 76 -6.88 14.43 4.39
C ASN A 76 -6.32 13.15 5.05
N TYR A 77 -5.24 12.58 4.50
CA TYR A 77 -4.62 11.34 5.01
C TYR A 77 -4.32 11.39 6.51
N SER A 78 -4.12 12.59 7.06
CA SER A 78 -3.85 12.83 8.48
C SER A 78 -5.00 12.50 9.41
N ILE A 79 -6.27 12.51 8.96
CA ILE A 79 -7.42 12.39 9.88
C ILE A 79 -7.80 10.95 10.20
N TYR A 80 -7.40 9.99 9.37
CA TYR A 80 -7.78 8.58 9.56
C TYR A 80 -6.67 7.82 10.27
N ASP A 81 -7.03 7.06 11.30
CA ASP A 81 -6.06 6.24 12.04
C ASP A 81 -5.83 4.88 11.39
N TYR A 82 -6.75 4.43 10.55
CA TYR A 82 -6.66 3.16 9.85
C TYR A 82 -6.91 3.34 8.36
N ALA A 83 -6.23 2.55 7.54
CA ALA A 83 -6.44 2.53 6.10
C ALA A 83 -6.11 1.17 5.49
N ILE A 84 -6.77 0.86 4.38
CA ILE A 84 -6.32 -0.20 3.48
C ILE A 84 -5.29 0.41 2.51
N ILE A 85 -4.10 -0.16 2.52
CA ILE A 85 -2.94 0.31 1.77
C ILE A 85 -2.65 -0.71 0.67
N TYR A 86 -2.55 -0.23 -0.56
CA TYR A 86 -2.28 -1.06 -1.73
C TYR A 86 -0.88 -0.75 -2.28
N VAL A 87 -0.07 -1.79 -2.41
CA VAL A 87 1.30 -1.69 -2.92
C VAL A 87 1.54 -2.70 -4.04
N VAL A 88 2.52 -2.41 -4.88
CA VAL A 88 3.02 -3.31 -5.92
C VAL A 88 4.53 -3.42 -5.81
N LYS A 89 5.12 -4.47 -6.36
CA LYS A 89 6.56 -4.56 -6.60
C LYS A 89 6.85 -3.95 -7.95
N ASN A 90 7.71 -2.93 -8.01
CA ASN A 90 8.16 -2.37 -9.30
C ASN A 90 9.17 -3.31 -9.99
N ASP A 91 9.64 -2.94 -11.17
CA ASP A 91 10.61 -3.73 -11.95
C ASP A 91 11.95 -3.95 -11.23
N LYS A 92 12.26 -3.14 -10.21
CA LYS A 92 13.43 -3.26 -9.35
C LYS A 92 13.17 -4.11 -8.10
N GLY A 93 11.95 -4.63 -7.94
CA GLY A 93 11.52 -5.40 -6.76
C GLY A 93 11.17 -4.54 -5.54
N GLU A 94 11.18 -3.21 -5.66
CA GLU A 94 10.87 -2.30 -4.56
C GLU A 94 9.36 -2.24 -4.33
N ILE A 95 8.95 -2.19 -3.07
CA ILE A 95 7.54 -2.01 -2.69
C ILE A 95 7.18 -0.54 -2.87
N VAL A 96 6.28 -0.28 -3.81
CA VAL A 96 5.80 1.07 -4.11
C VAL A 96 4.29 1.14 -3.94
N HIS A 97 3.83 2.21 -3.28
CA HIS A 97 2.41 2.47 -3.12
C HIS A 97 1.78 2.86 -4.46
N LYS A 98 0.61 2.29 -4.75
CA LYS A 98 -0.13 2.66 -5.96
C LYS A 98 -1.02 3.86 -5.63
N ARG A 99 -0.53 5.05 -6.00
CA ARG A 99 -1.01 6.41 -5.70
C ARG A 99 -2.55 6.63 -5.68
N THR A 100 -3.32 5.85 -6.42
CA THR A 100 -4.78 6.02 -6.60
C THR A 100 -5.64 5.17 -5.67
N TYR A 101 -5.05 4.27 -4.88
CA TYR A 101 -5.80 3.30 -4.08
C TYR A 101 -5.43 3.45 -2.61
N PHE A 102 -6.00 4.46 -1.96
CA PHE A 102 -5.99 4.57 -0.50
C PHE A 102 -7.44 4.56 -0.03
N THR A 103 -7.78 3.61 0.84
CA THR A 103 -9.13 3.49 1.38
C THR A 103 -9.07 3.76 2.87
N PRO A 104 -9.48 4.95 3.34
CA PRO A 104 -9.53 5.22 4.78
C PRO A 104 -10.57 4.34 5.44
N ILE A 105 -10.28 3.88 6.65
CA ILE A 105 -11.22 3.12 7.48
C ILE A 105 -11.74 4.06 8.56
N VAL A 106 -13.04 4.35 8.52
CA VAL A 106 -13.73 5.07 9.59
C VAL A 106 -14.20 4.05 10.60
N LEU A 107 -13.48 3.94 11.72
CA LEU A 107 -14.00 3.24 12.88
C LEU A 107 -15.05 4.15 13.49
N LYS A 108 -16.33 3.77 13.43
CA LYS A 108 -17.33 4.41 14.28
C LYS A 108 -16.93 4.12 15.72
N GLU A 109 -16.87 5.15 16.57
CA GLU A 109 -16.83 4.92 18.00
C GLU A 109 -18.05 4.06 18.36
N THR A 110 -17.79 2.91 18.96
CA THR A 110 -18.85 2.12 19.58
C THR A 110 -19.26 2.93 20.79
N GLU A 111 -20.42 3.59 20.75
CA GLU A 111 -21.09 4.03 21.97
C GLU A 111 -21.35 2.75 22.79
N ASN A 112 -20.44 2.46 23.71
CA ASN A 112 -20.49 1.34 24.66
C ASN A 112 -20.63 -0.08 24.07
N GLY A 113 -19.47 -0.72 23.87
CA GLY A 113 -19.24 -2.17 24.03
C GLY A 113 -20.43 -3.11 23.77
N THR A 114 -20.86 -3.24 22.52
CA THR A 114 -21.69 -4.39 22.14
C THR A 114 -21.17 -5.00 20.84
N ASP A 115 -20.95 -6.31 20.91
CA ASP A 115 -20.33 -7.17 19.91
C ASP A 115 -20.92 -7.02 18.50
N LEU A 116 -20.04 -7.04 17.49
CA LEU A 116 -20.45 -7.26 16.11
C LEU A 116 -20.53 -8.77 15.84
N LYS A 117 -21.75 -9.26 15.59
CA LYS A 117 -22.01 -10.52 14.86
C LYS A 117 -21.81 -10.33 13.37
#